data_AF-A0A375Z5Y3-F1
#
_entry.id   AF-A0A375Z5Y3-F1
#
_cell.length_a   1.000
_cell.length_b   1.000
_cell.length_c   1.000
_cell.angle_alpha   90.00
_cell.angle_beta   90.00
_cell.angle_gamma   90.00
#
_symmetry.space_group_name_H-M   'P 1'
#
loop_
_entity.id
_entity.type
_entity.pdbx_description
1 polymer ?
#
loop_
_entity_poly.entity_id
_entity_poly.type
_entity_poly.pdbx_seq_one_letter_code
_entity_poly.pdbx_strand_id
1 'polypeptide(L)' 'MPAVNTALWLTAIDAHPQTVDTDLLVATALAFDDSHVEGLDPEAITEAIEELEDLGFLRVVLVEGAEHLLELRLPESQ' A
#
# COMPACT_ATOMS: atom_id res chain seq x y z
N MET A 1 -12.47 -14.30 -0.55
CA MET A 1 -12.34 -13.06 -1.36
C MET A 1 -11.35 -13.35 -2.47
N PRO A 2 -11.57 -12.93 -3.72
CA PRO A 2 -10.59 -13.15 -4.78
C PRO A 2 -9.29 -12.42 -4.40
N ALA A 3 -8.15 -13.11 -4.50
CA ALA A 3 -6.86 -12.48 -4.29
C ALA A 3 -6.69 -11.34 -5.30
N VAL A 4 -6.33 -10.14 -4.82
CA VAL A 4 -6.02 -9.01 -5.69
C VAL A 4 -4.79 -9.36 -6.52
N ASN A 5 -4.85 -9.13 -7.83
CA ASN A 5 -3.69 -9.30 -8.68
C ASN A 5 -2.69 -8.17 -8.38
N THR A 6 -1.55 -8.53 -7.78
CA THR A 6 -0.49 -7.58 -7.38
C THR A 6 -0.04 -6.68 -8.53
N ALA A 7 0.11 -7.21 -9.75
CA ALA A 7 0.54 -6.40 -10.89
C ALA A 7 -0.52 -5.36 -11.29
N LEU A 8 -1.80 -5.75 -11.27
CA LEU A 8 -2.91 -4.83 -11.52
C LEU A 8 -3.01 -3.76 -10.42
N TRP A 9 -2.77 -4.16 -9.18
CA TRP A 9 -2.78 -3.26 -8.03
C TRP A 9 -1.65 -2.22 -8.10
N LEU A 10 -0.42 -2.64 -8.36
CA LEU A 10 0.71 -1.71 -8.56
C LEU A 10 0.49 -0.79 -9.76
N THR A 11 -0.07 -1.30 -10.85
CA THR A 11 -0.43 -0.47 -12.02
C THR A 11 -1.49 0.57 -11.68
N ALA A 12 -2.47 0.21 -10.82
CA ALA A 12 -3.51 1.14 -10.40
C ALA A 12 -2.96 2.23 -9.48
N ILE A 13 -2.00 1.90 -8.61
CA ILE A 13 -1.28 2.88 -7.79
C ILE A 13 -0.46 3.81 -8.67
N ASP A 14 0.34 3.30 -9.60
CA ASP A 14 1.16 4.11 -10.53
C ASP A 14 0.30 5.06 -11.40
N ALA A 15 -0.90 4.62 -11.78
CA ALA A 15 -1.83 5.43 -12.57
C ALA A 15 -2.67 6.44 -11.76
N HIS A 16 -2.62 6.39 -10.44
CA HIS A 16 -3.45 7.25 -9.59
C HIS A 16 -2.87 8.68 -9.52
N PRO A 17 -3.66 9.75 -9.72
CA PRO A 17 -3.12 11.11 -9.81
C PRO A 17 -2.60 11.69 -8.48
N GLN A 18 -2.95 11.08 -7.35
CA GLN A 18 -2.53 11.53 -6.02
C GLN A 18 -1.35 10.73 -5.46
N THR A 19 -0.99 9.61 -6.09
CA THR A 19 0.16 8.82 -5.64
C THR A 19 1.44 9.38 -6.23
N VAL A 20 2.54 9.17 -5.51
CA VAL A 20 3.89 9.55 -5.89
C VAL A 20 4.82 8.32 -5.89
N ASP A 21 6.06 8.52 -6.36
CA ASP A 21 7.05 7.44 -6.44
C ASP A 21 7.28 6.74 -5.09
N THR A 22 7.24 7.49 -3.98
CA THR A 22 7.36 6.94 -2.61
C THR A 22 6.24 5.95 -2.31
N ASP A 23 4.99 6.27 -2.68
CA ASP A 23 3.84 5.39 -2.45
C ASP A 23 3.99 4.10 -3.26
N LEU A 24 4.46 4.21 -4.50
CA LEU A 24 4.69 3.05 -5.36
C LEU A 24 5.83 2.16 -4.83
N LEU A 25 6.90 2.74 -4.29
CA LEU A 25 8.00 2.00 -3.66
C LEU A 25 7.53 1.25 -2.42
N VAL A 26 6.79 1.92 -1.54
CA VAL A 26 6.22 1.32 -0.33
C VAL A 26 5.21 0.23 -0.70
N ALA A 27 4.32 0.49 -1.65
CA ALA A 27 3.38 -0.48 -2.18
C ALA A 27 4.09 -1.73 -2.72
N THR A 28 5.18 -1.54 -3.47
CA THR A 28 6.00 -2.64 -3.98
C THR A 28 6.58 -3.47 -2.83
N ALA A 29 7.17 -2.83 -1.82
CA ALA A 29 7.72 -3.53 -0.66
C ALA A 29 6.65 -4.36 0.08
N LEU A 30 5.48 -3.76 0.36
CA LEU A 30 4.34 -4.45 0.98
C LEU A 30 3.88 -5.68 0.17
N ALA A 31 3.82 -5.53 -1.16
CA ALA A 31 3.38 -6.61 -2.05
C ALA A 31 4.35 -7.80 -2.08
N PHE A 32 5.62 -7.58 -1.79
CA PHE A 32 6.66 -8.61 -1.76
C PHE A 32 7.05 -9.06 -0.34
N ASP A 33 6.30 -8.63 0.68
CA ASP A 33 6.60 -8.89 2.09
C ASP A 33 8.01 -8.42 2.48
N ASP A 34 8.46 -7.33 1.88
CA ASP A 34 9.74 -6.70 2.18
C ASP A 34 9.57 -5.68 3.31
N SER A 35 10.21 -5.98 4.44
CA SER A 35 10.19 -5.12 5.62
C SER A 35 11.12 -3.90 5.53
N HIS A 36 11.89 -3.78 4.44
CA HIS A 36 12.83 -2.68 4.26
C HIS A 36 12.65 -1.99 2.91
N VAL A 37 12.37 -0.67 2.93
CA VAL A 37 12.44 0.17 1.74
C VAL A 37 13.74 0.96 1.78
N GLU A 38 14.73 0.52 1.00
CA GLU A 38 16.03 1.20 0.97
C GLU A 38 15.87 2.67 0.58
N GLY A 39 16.49 3.56 1.37
CA GLY A 39 16.53 4.99 1.08
C GLY A 39 15.31 5.80 1.56
N LEU A 40 14.32 5.16 2.19
CA LEU A 40 13.22 5.86 2.86
C LEU A 40 13.38 5.83 4.38
N ASP A 41 13.05 6.94 5.02
CA ASP A 41 12.90 7.02 6.46
C ASP A 41 11.56 6.37 6.92
N PRO A 42 11.49 5.88 8.17
CA PRO A 42 10.28 5.22 8.67
C PRO A 42 9.02 6.10 8.70
N GLU A 43 9.20 7.42 8.79
CA GLU A 43 8.10 8.38 8.79
C GLU A 43 7.47 8.45 7.40
N ALA A 44 8.28 8.60 6.34
CA ALA A 44 7.80 8.55 4.95
C ALA A 44 7.13 7.21 4.59
N ILE A 45 7.62 6.09 5.13
CA ILE A 45 6.96 4.78 4.94
C ILE A 45 5.58 4.77 5.59
N THR A 46 5.46 5.33 6.81
CA THR A 46 4.19 5.39 7.52
C THR A 46 3.19 6.29 6.81
N GLU A 47 3.61 7.49 6.39
CA GLU A 47 2.78 8.43 5.62
C GLU A 47 2.28 7.80 4.31
N ALA A 48 3.13 7.08 3.58
CA ALA A 48 2.73 6.39 2.35
C ALA A 48 1.71 5.27 2.59
N ILE A 49 1.83 4.52 3.71
CA ILE A 49 0.85 3.51 4.09
C ILE A 49 -0.51 4.16 4.39
N GLU A 50 -0.51 5.27 5.14
CA GLU A 50 -1.72 6.03 5.48
C GLU A 50 -2.39 6.59 4.21
N GLU A 51 -1.63 7.19 3.30
CA GLU A 51 -2.16 7.69 2.02
C GLU A 51 -2.75 6.55 1.17
N LEU A 52 -2.07 5.41 1.05
CA LEU A 52 -2.59 4.25 0.31
C LEU A 52 -3.86 3.66 0.95
N GLU A 53 -4.01 3.74 2.27
CA GLU A 53 -5.25 3.39 2.96
C GLU A 53 -6.38 4.38 2.66
N ASP A 54 -6.10 5.68 2.74
CA ASP A 54 -7.06 6.76 2.46
C ASP A 54 -7.55 6.74 1.00
N LEU A 55 -6.65 6.41 0.07
CA LEU A 55 -6.97 6.21 -1.36
C LEU A 55 -7.69 4.89 -1.65
N GLY A 56 -7.84 4.01 -0.65
CA GLY A 56 -8.57 2.75 -0.75
C GLY A 56 -7.79 1.61 -1.42
N PHE A 57 -6.47 1.75 -1.55
CA PHE A 57 -5.57 0.69 -2.02
C PHE A 57 -5.19 -0.31 -0.91
N LEU A 58 -5.29 0.12 0.34
CA LEU A 58 -5.09 -0.69 1.55
C LEU A 58 -6.33 -0.64 2.45
N ARG A 59 -6.44 -1.66 3.30
CA ARG A 59 -7.40 -1.68 4.40
C ARG A 59 -6.79 -2.41 5.59
N VAL A 60 -6.80 -1.79 6.77
CA VAL A 60 -6.49 -2.51 8.01
C VAL A 60 -7.62 -3.49 8.32
N VAL A 61 -7.29 -4.78 8.37
CA VAL A 61 -8.26 -5.86 8.70
C VAL A 61 -8.08 -6.41 10.11
N LEU A 62 -6.90 -6.27 10.69
CA LEU A 62 -6.63 -6.65 12.08
C LEU A 62 -5.55 -5.74 12.67
N VAL A 63 -5.74 -5.36 13.93
CA VAL A 63 -4.72 -4.73 14.77
C VAL A 63 -4.49 -5.63 15.97
N GLU A 64 -3.30 -6.20 16.10
CA GLU A 64 -2.91 -7.05 17.23
C GLU A 64 -1.68 -6.45 17.92
N GLY A 65 -1.93 -5.69 18.99
CA GLY A 65 -0.86 -4.97 19.69
C GLY A 65 -0.24 -3.87 18.84
N ALA A 66 0.99 -4.10 18.38
CA ALA A 66 1.73 -3.20 17.49
C ALA A 66 1.79 -3.70 16.03
N GLU A 67 1.18 -4.85 15.74
CA GLU A 67 1.15 -5.43 14.40
C GLU A 67 -0.18 -5.12 13.71
N HIS A 68 -0.11 -4.64 12.46
CA HIS A 68 -1.27 -4.36 11.62
C HIS A 68 -1.30 -5.36 10.45
N LEU A 69 -2.41 -6.07 10.28
CA LEU A 69 -2.65 -6.90 9.10
C LEU A 69 -3.39 -6.05 8.06
N LEU A 70 -2.77 -5.90 6.90
CA LEU A 70 -3.27 -5.11 5.78
C LEU A 70 -3.83 -6.01 4.68
N GLU A 71 -4.99 -5.66 4.14
CA GLU A 71 -5.56 -6.27 2.96
C GLU A 71 -5.35 -5.34 1.75
N LEU A 72 -4.74 -5.87 0.68
CA LEU A 72 -4.62 -5.15 -0.59
C LEU A 72 -5.99 -5.05 -1.27
N ARG A 73 -6.31 -3.86 -1.78
CA ARG A 73 -7.62 -3.53 -2.37
C ARG A 73 -7.42 -2.73 -3.66
N LEU A 74 -8.36 -2.85 -4.58
CA LEU A 74 -8.52 -1.86 -5.65
C LEU A 74 -9.68 -0.95 -5.24
N PRO A 75 -9.53 0.38 -5.31
CA PRO A 75 -10.66 1.28 -5.10
C PRO A 75 -11.73 0.96 -6.14
N GLU A 76 -13.00 0.93 -5.71
CA GLU A 76 -14.11 0.81 -6.64
C GLU A 76 -14.07 2.05 -7.55
N SER A 77 -14.03 1.86 -8.87
CA SER A 77 -14.05 2.98 -9.83
C SER A 77 -15.17 3.95 -9.45
N GLN A 78 -14.80 5.18 -9.06
CA GLN A 78 -15.76 6.26 -8.90
C GLN A 78 -16.43 6.60 -10.23
#